data_AF-U6DF08-F1
#
_entry.id   AF-U6DF08-F1
#
_cell.length_a   1.000
_cell.length_b   1.000
_cell.length_c   1.000
_cell.angle_alpha   90.00
_cell.angle_beta   90.00
_cell.angle_gamma   90.00
#
_symmetry.space_group_name_H-M   'P 1'
#
loop_
_entity.id
_entity.type
_entity.pdbx_description
1 polymer ?
#
loop_
_entity_poly.entity_id
_entity_poly.type
_entity_poly.pdbx_seq_one_letter_code
_entity_poly.pdbx_strand_id
1 'polypeptide(L)'
;DGLVKADMEKLTFYAVSAPEKLDRIGSYLAERLSRDVVRHRSGYVLIAMEALDQLLMACHSQSIKPFVESFLHMVAKLLESGEPKLQVLGTNSFVKFANIEEDTPSYHRRYDFFVSRFSAMCHSCHSDPEIRTEIRIAGIRGIQGVVRKTVNDELRATIWEPQHMDKIVPSLLFNMQKIEETDSRTGPPPSPPATDKEE
;
A
#
# COMPACT_ATOMS: atom_id res chain seq x y z
N ASP A 1 -1.12 8.59 -23.37
CA ASP A 1 0.17 8.29 -22.71
C ASP A 1 -0.03 7.54 -21.41
N GLY A 2 0.05 6.22 -21.49
CA GLY A 2 -0.03 5.29 -20.37
C GLY A 2 0.79 4.05 -20.70
N LEU A 3 0.78 3.05 -19.83
CA LEU A 3 1.45 1.80 -20.12
C LEU A 3 0.85 1.14 -21.38
N VAL A 4 1.68 0.89 -22.39
CA VAL A 4 1.22 0.30 -23.65
C VAL A 4 1.02 -1.20 -23.44
N LYS A 5 -0.24 -1.64 -23.45
CA LYS A 5 -0.65 -3.01 -23.12
C LYS A 5 0.12 -4.07 -23.92
N ALA A 6 0.24 -3.90 -25.24
CA ALA A 6 0.93 -4.86 -26.10
C ALA A 6 2.43 -4.98 -25.79
N ASP A 7 3.09 -3.89 -25.39
CA ASP A 7 4.51 -3.93 -25.02
C ASP A 7 4.69 -4.52 -23.61
N MET A 8 3.75 -4.25 -22.71
CA MET A 8 3.74 -4.87 -21.39
C MET A 8 3.52 -6.38 -21.47
N GLU A 9 2.60 -6.86 -22.31
CA GLU A 9 2.38 -8.29 -22.54
C GLU A 9 3.65 -8.99 -23.05
N LYS A 10 4.38 -8.36 -23.97
CA LYS A 10 5.69 -8.87 -24.43
C LYS A 10 6.71 -8.89 -23.31
N LEU A 11 6.77 -7.85 -22.49
CA LEU A 11 7.68 -7.78 -21.34
C LEU A 11 7.36 -8.87 -20.31
N THR A 12 6.08 -9.06 -19.99
CA THR A 12 5.61 -10.12 -19.09
C THR A 12 5.96 -11.50 -19.64
N PHE A 13 5.67 -11.75 -20.94
CA PHE A 13 6.03 -13.01 -21.58
C PHE A 13 7.55 -13.28 -21.51
N TYR A 14 8.36 -12.26 -21.77
CA TYR A 14 9.82 -12.36 -21.68
C TYR A 14 10.29 -12.64 -20.25
N ALA A 15 9.73 -11.94 -19.26
CA ALA A 15 10.05 -12.13 -17.85
C ALA A 15 9.70 -13.53 -17.33
N VAL A 16 8.53 -14.06 -17.72
CA VAL A 16 8.09 -15.42 -17.36
C VAL A 16 8.93 -16.48 -18.06
N SER A 17 9.31 -16.25 -19.32
CA SER A 17 10.12 -17.21 -20.11
C SER A 17 11.59 -17.25 -19.67
N ALA A 18 12.10 -16.18 -19.08
CA ALA A 18 13.50 -16.03 -18.67
C ALA A 18 13.60 -15.43 -17.25
N PRO A 19 13.30 -16.22 -16.19
CA PRO A 19 13.22 -15.73 -14.82
C PRO A 19 14.54 -15.12 -14.30
N GLU A 20 15.69 -15.54 -14.83
CA GLU A 20 17.00 -14.98 -14.50
C GLU A 20 17.16 -13.51 -14.90
N LYS A 21 16.34 -13.02 -15.83
CA LYS A 21 16.35 -11.62 -16.29
C LYS A 21 15.41 -10.75 -15.49
N LEU A 22 14.46 -11.35 -14.76
CA LEU A 22 13.45 -10.63 -13.98
C LEU A 22 14.10 -9.71 -12.94
N ASP A 23 15.16 -10.17 -12.28
CA ASP A 23 15.91 -9.35 -11.33
C ASP A 23 16.52 -8.09 -11.97
N ARG A 24 17.15 -8.25 -13.15
CA ARG A 24 17.73 -7.12 -13.89
C ARG A 24 16.66 -6.13 -14.36
N ILE A 25 15.50 -6.64 -14.79
CA ILE A 25 14.34 -5.81 -15.17
C ILE A 25 13.83 -5.04 -13.95
N GLY A 26 13.65 -5.72 -12.80
CA GLY A 26 13.22 -5.10 -11.55
C GLY A 26 14.17 -4.01 -11.07
N SER A 27 15.47 -4.29 -11.07
CA SER A 27 16.52 -3.34 -10.69
C SER A 27 16.53 -2.09 -11.59
N TYR A 28 16.40 -2.28 -12.91
CA TYR A 28 16.34 -1.17 -13.86
C TYR A 28 15.09 -0.29 -13.64
N LEU A 29 13.93 -0.91 -13.44
CA LEU A 29 12.68 -0.19 -13.16
C LEU A 29 12.77 0.55 -11.82
N ALA A 30 13.42 -0.04 -10.80
CA ALA A 30 13.66 0.61 -9.51
C ALA A 30 14.55 1.83 -9.60
N GLU A 31 15.64 1.74 -10.33
CA GLU A 31 16.53 2.87 -10.55
C GLU A 31 15.81 3.98 -11.33
N ARG A 32 15.05 3.61 -12.38
CA ARG A 32 14.30 4.56 -13.19
C ARG A 32 13.21 5.28 -12.40
N LEU A 33 12.38 4.53 -11.68
CA LEU A 33 11.33 5.09 -10.82
C LEU A 33 11.94 6.04 -9.79
N SER A 34 13.05 5.64 -9.16
CA SER A 34 13.75 6.48 -8.18
C SER A 34 14.15 7.84 -8.76
N ARG A 35 14.69 7.86 -9.99
CA ARG A 35 15.06 9.10 -10.67
C ARG A 35 13.83 9.95 -11.01
N ASP A 36 12.74 9.32 -11.43
CA ASP A 36 11.52 10.02 -11.83
C ASP A 36 10.75 10.60 -10.62
N VAL A 37 10.81 9.94 -9.46
CA VAL A 37 10.30 10.49 -8.18
C VAL A 37 11.06 11.77 -7.81
N VAL A 38 12.40 11.75 -7.83
CA VAL A 38 13.24 12.93 -7.51
C VAL A 38 13.01 14.07 -8.50
N ARG A 39 12.66 13.77 -9.75
CA ARG A 39 12.39 14.77 -10.79
C ARG A 39 10.93 15.22 -10.84
N HIS A 40 10.09 14.79 -9.89
CA HIS A 40 8.66 15.10 -9.85
C HIS A 40 7.91 14.72 -11.14
N ARG A 41 8.30 13.62 -11.78
CA ARG A 41 7.67 13.13 -13.02
C ARG A 41 6.65 12.04 -12.72
N SER A 42 5.57 12.42 -12.05
CA SER A 42 4.56 11.50 -11.51
C SER A 42 3.94 10.57 -12.57
N GLY A 43 3.80 11.04 -13.82
CA GLY A 43 3.29 10.21 -14.92
C GLY A 43 4.18 8.99 -15.23
N TYR A 44 5.50 9.16 -15.23
CA TYR A 44 6.43 8.04 -15.44
C TYR A 44 6.51 7.12 -14.22
N VAL A 45 6.36 7.68 -13.01
CA VAL A 45 6.28 6.89 -11.77
C VAL A 45 5.06 5.96 -11.80
N LEU A 46 3.89 6.47 -12.24
CA LEU A 46 2.68 5.66 -12.39
C LEU A 46 2.88 4.50 -13.36
N ILE A 47 3.43 4.79 -14.55
CA ILE A 47 3.68 3.77 -15.58
C ILE A 47 4.67 2.72 -15.08
N ALA A 48 5.75 3.13 -14.40
CA ALA A 48 6.75 2.22 -13.86
C ALA A 48 6.15 1.30 -12.79
N MET A 49 5.39 1.85 -11.83
CA MET A 49 4.71 1.03 -10.82
C MET A 49 3.68 0.08 -11.42
N GLU A 50 2.92 0.53 -12.42
CA GLU A 50 1.95 -0.33 -13.07
C GLU A 50 2.61 -1.51 -13.80
N ALA A 51 3.76 -1.27 -14.46
CA ALA A 51 4.54 -2.33 -15.07
C ALA A 51 5.07 -3.33 -14.03
N LEU A 52 5.51 -2.83 -12.87
CA LEU A 52 6.00 -3.66 -11.77
C LEU A 52 4.91 -4.50 -11.12
N ASP A 53 3.74 -3.91 -10.89
CA ASP A 53 2.57 -4.63 -10.39
C ASP A 53 2.21 -5.77 -11.34
N GLN A 54 2.21 -5.54 -12.65
CA GLN A 54 1.90 -6.58 -13.64
C GLN A 54 2.95 -7.68 -13.67
N LEU A 55 4.24 -7.34 -13.59
CA LEU A 55 5.32 -8.34 -13.50
C LEU A 55 5.22 -9.16 -12.22
N LEU A 56 4.94 -8.50 -11.10
CA LEU A 56 4.75 -9.14 -9.80
C LEU A 56 3.57 -10.12 -9.82
N MET A 57 2.45 -9.73 -10.45
CA MET A 57 1.24 -10.56 -10.55
C MET A 57 1.33 -11.65 -11.63
N ALA A 58 2.34 -11.64 -12.49
CA ALA A 58 2.50 -12.63 -13.54
C ALA A 58 3.60 -13.66 -13.24
N CYS A 59 4.60 -13.27 -12.45
CA CYS A 59 5.69 -14.14 -12.03
C CYS A 59 5.35 -14.76 -10.68
N HIS A 60 5.51 -16.08 -10.55
CA HIS A 60 4.94 -16.89 -9.47
C HIS A 60 5.87 -18.08 -9.13
N SER A 61 7.18 -17.87 -9.22
CA SER A 61 8.19 -18.93 -9.06
C SER A 61 9.23 -18.55 -7.99
N GLN A 62 10.02 -19.53 -7.53
CA GLN A 62 11.12 -19.30 -6.58
C GLN A 62 12.13 -18.23 -7.05
N SER A 63 12.15 -17.92 -8.35
CA SER A 63 12.98 -16.90 -8.99
C SER A 63 12.54 -15.46 -8.70
N ILE A 64 11.36 -15.24 -8.12
CA ILE A 64 10.80 -13.89 -7.91
C ILE A 64 11.43 -13.14 -6.73
N LYS A 65 12.21 -13.82 -5.87
CA LYS A 65 12.68 -13.25 -4.59
C LYS A 65 13.48 -11.94 -4.75
N PRO A 66 14.53 -11.87 -5.61
CA PRO A 66 15.30 -10.64 -5.80
C PRO A 66 14.44 -9.51 -6.42
N PHE A 67 13.49 -9.88 -7.27
CA PHE A 67 12.55 -8.94 -7.86
C PHE A 67 11.62 -8.32 -6.81
N VAL A 68 11.09 -9.12 -5.87
CA VAL A 68 10.26 -8.61 -4.77
C VAL A 68 11.04 -7.64 -3.88
N GLU A 69 12.33 -7.87 -3.66
CA GLU A 69 13.18 -6.93 -2.93
C GLU A 69 13.29 -5.58 -3.65
N SER A 70 13.52 -5.58 -4.96
CA SER A 70 13.48 -4.37 -5.78
C SER A 70 12.11 -3.69 -5.71
N PHE A 71 11.04 -4.47 -5.81
CA PHE A 71 9.65 -3.99 -5.70
C PHE A 71 9.37 -3.29 -4.37
N LEU A 72 9.67 -3.95 -3.25
CA LEU A 72 9.48 -3.38 -1.91
C LEU A 72 10.33 -2.11 -1.71
N HIS A 73 11.55 -2.07 -2.26
CA HIS A 73 12.35 -0.85 -2.23
C HIS A 73 11.68 0.33 -2.95
N MET A 74 11.02 0.09 -4.08
CA MET A 74 10.27 1.14 -4.78
C MET A 74 9.04 1.59 -4.04
N VAL A 75 8.25 0.64 -3.51
CA VAL A 75 7.11 0.95 -2.65
C VAL A 75 7.58 1.84 -1.50
N ALA A 76 8.69 1.50 -0.84
CA ALA A 76 9.25 2.28 0.25
C ALA A 76 9.52 3.74 -0.15
N LYS A 77 10.16 3.96 -1.31
CA LYS A 77 10.41 5.32 -1.82
C LYS A 77 9.15 6.12 -2.09
N LEU A 78 8.10 5.48 -2.60
CA LEU A 78 6.82 6.16 -2.83
C LEU A 78 6.17 6.58 -1.52
N LEU A 79 6.19 5.71 -0.51
CA LEU A 79 5.68 6.02 0.82
C LEU A 79 6.48 7.16 1.46
N GLU A 80 7.78 7.24 1.22
CA GLU A 80 8.69 8.29 1.71
C GLU A 80 8.52 9.65 1.05
N SER A 81 8.02 9.69 -0.19
CA SER A 81 7.98 10.91 -1.02
C SER A 81 7.19 12.08 -0.40
N GLY A 82 6.31 11.83 0.57
CA GLY A 82 5.43 12.84 1.18
C GLY A 82 4.29 13.31 0.29
N GLU A 83 4.31 12.95 -1.00
CA GLU A 83 3.28 13.27 -1.97
C GLU A 83 2.07 12.32 -1.78
N PRO A 84 0.86 12.82 -1.47
CA PRO A 84 -0.29 11.98 -1.14
C PRO A 84 -0.60 10.94 -2.23
N LYS A 85 -0.56 11.34 -3.50
CA LYS A 85 -0.82 10.47 -4.64
C LYS A 85 0.18 9.32 -4.75
N LEU A 86 1.46 9.59 -4.47
CA LEU A 86 2.50 8.56 -4.50
C LEU A 86 2.40 7.64 -3.30
N GLN A 87 2.04 8.16 -2.12
CA GLN A 87 1.78 7.32 -0.95
C GLN A 87 0.64 6.34 -1.19
N VAL A 88 -0.48 6.82 -1.75
CA VAL A 88 -1.63 5.97 -2.12
C VAL A 88 -1.23 4.94 -3.18
N LEU A 89 -0.46 5.33 -4.21
CA LEU A 89 0.06 4.41 -5.22
C LEU A 89 0.91 3.30 -4.60
N GLY A 90 1.89 3.67 -3.78
CA GLY A 90 2.77 2.72 -3.09
C GLY A 90 1.97 1.76 -2.21
N THR A 91 1.04 2.26 -1.41
CA THR A 91 0.14 1.41 -0.62
C THR A 91 -0.65 0.44 -1.50
N ASN A 92 -1.25 0.90 -2.60
CA ASN A 92 -2.05 0.04 -3.46
C ASN A 92 -1.21 -1.10 -4.05
N SER A 93 0.01 -0.82 -4.52
CA SER A 93 0.96 -1.83 -4.99
C SER A 93 1.35 -2.79 -3.87
N PHE A 94 1.64 -2.29 -2.67
CA PHE A 94 1.93 -3.14 -1.50
C PHE A 94 0.77 -4.07 -1.15
N VAL A 95 -0.48 -3.59 -1.21
CA VAL A 95 -1.66 -4.40 -0.94
C VAL A 95 -1.83 -5.49 -2.00
N LYS A 96 -1.56 -5.21 -3.29
CA LYS A 96 -1.54 -6.25 -4.34
C LYS A 96 -0.52 -7.32 -4.01
N PHE A 97 0.71 -6.92 -3.66
CA PHE A 97 1.75 -7.85 -3.19
C PHE A 97 1.30 -8.67 -1.98
N ALA A 98 0.69 -8.03 -0.99
CA ALA A 98 0.24 -8.67 0.25
C ALA A 98 -0.81 -9.77 0.01
N ASN A 99 -1.58 -9.67 -1.07
CA ASN A 99 -2.62 -10.64 -1.42
C ASN A 99 -2.12 -11.86 -2.22
N ILE A 100 -0.85 -11.88 -2.64
CA ILE A 100 -0.26 -13.05 -3.30
C ILE A 100 -0.02 -14.13 -2.25
N GLU A 101 -0.62 -15.32 -2.41
CA GLU A 101 -0.59 -16.39 -1.40
C GLU A 101 0.69 -17.23 -1.40
N GLU A 102 1.61 -17.02 -2.35
CA GLU A 102 2.84 -17.80 -2.47
C GLU A 102 3.77 -17.65 -1.27
N ASP A 103 4.49 -18.74 -0.99
CA ASP A 103 5.54 -18.92 0.00
C ASP A 103 6.73 -17.98 -0.28
N THR A 104 6.44 -16.69 -0.12
CA THR A 104 7.39 -15.62 -0.33
C THR A 104 8.21 -15.54 0.95
N PRO A 105 9.54 -15.75 0.89
CA PRO A 105 10.36 -15.74 2.09
C PRO A 105 10.22 -14.42 2.83
N SER A 106 10.26 -14.52 4.15
CA SER A 106 10.24 -13.44 5.10
C SER A 106 11.08 -12.23 4.69
N TYR A 107 10.43 -11.10 4.41
CA TYR A 107 11.06 -9.78 4.33
C TYR A 107 10.95 -9.03 5.67
N HIS A 108 10.89 -9.75 6.81
CA HIS A 108 10.51 -9.19 8.13
C HIS A 108 11.29 -7.92 8.50
N ARG A 109 12.62 -7.87 8.26
CA ARG A 109 13.44 -6.67 8.57
C ARG A 109 12.99 -5.41 7.82
N ARG A 110 12.33 -5.55 6.67
CA ARG A 110 11.77 -4.43 5.92
C ARG A 110 10.37 -4.04 6.38
N TYR A 111 9.64 -4.94 7.04
CA TYR A 111 8.31 -4.62 7.55
C TYR A 111 8.34 -3.62 8.71
N ASP A 112 9.42 -3.52 9.48
CA ASP A 112 9.61 -2.45 10.48
C ASP A 112 9.38 -1.06 9.86
N PHE A 113 9.99 -0.84 8.71
CA PHE A 113 9.83 0.38 7.94
C PHE A 113 8.38 0.56 7.48
N PHE A 114 7.76 -0.47 6.89
CA PHE A 114 6.39 -0.39 6.39
C PHE A 114 5.36 -0.16 7.51
N VAL A 115 5.47 -0.87 8.62
CA VAL A 115 4.67 -0.63 9.83
C VAL A 115 4.81 0.83 10.26
N SER A 116 6.04 1.33 10.37
CA SER A 116 6.25 2.71 10.79
C SER A 116 5.67 3.73 9.81
N ARG A 117 5.81 3.52 8.49
CA ARG A 117 5.26 4.43 7.48
C ARG A 117 3.74 4.39 7.42
N PHE A 118 3.14 3.20 7.41
CA PHE A 118 1.70 3.06 7.35
C PHE A 118 1.03 3.57 8.62
N SER A 119 1.60 3.33 9.81
CA SER A 119 1.15 3.97 11.05
C SER A 119 1.23 5.49 10.98
N ALA A 120 2.31 6.07 10.45
CA ALA A 120 2.40 7.53 10.27
C ALA A 120 1.30 8.06 9.33
N MET A 121 0.99 7.34 8.25
CA MET A 121 -0.11 7.69 7.34
C MET A 121 -1.48 7.66 8.04
N CYS A 122 -1.73 6.70 8.94
CA CYS A 122 -2.93 6.63 9.77
C CYS A 122 -3.13 7.88 10.65
N HIS A 123 -2.06 8.60 10.97
CA HIS A 123 -2.09 9.85 11.74
C HIS A 123 -1.93 11.11 10.88
N SER A 124 -2.08 11.01 9.55
CA SER A 124 -1.92 12.17 8.65
C SER A 124 -2.74 13.39 9.10
N CYS A 125 -2.09 14.54 9.13
CA CYS A 125 -2.66 15.86 9.45
C CYS A 125 -2.73 16.76 8.22
N HIS A 126 -2.85 16.19 7.03
CA HIS A 126 -2.97 16.96 5.79
C HIS A 126 -4.11 17.99 5.89
N SER A 127 -3.87 19.20 5.36
CA SER A 127 -4.78 20.35 5.47
C SER A 127 -6.12 20.06 4.81
N ASP A 128 -6.08 19.54 3.59
CA ASP A 128 -7.24 19.07 2.85
C ASP A 128 -7.87 17.83 3.53
N PRO A 129 -9.16 17.88 3.90
CA PRO A 129 -9.86 16.79 4.56
C PRO A 129 -10.05 15.53 3.72
N GLU A 130 -10.21 15.65 2.40
CA GLU A 130 -10.39 14.52 1.50
C GLU A 130 -9.07 13.79 1.34
N ILE A 131 -8.00 14.52 1.00
CA ILE A 131 -6.64 13.97 0.88
C ILE A 131 -6.19 13.34 2.20
N ARG A 132 -6.49 13.99 3.34
CA ARG A 132 -6.19 13.42 4.65
C ARG A 132 -6.88 12.07 4.86
N THR A 133 -8.15 11.96 4.47
CA THR A 133 -8.92 10.72 4.58
C THR A 133 -8.33 9.64 3.68
N GLU A 134 -7.97 9.96 2.44
CA GLU A 134 -7.32 9.04 1.51
C GLU A 134 -6.00 8.50 2.06
N ILE A 135 -5.13 9.36 2.58
CA ILE A 135 -3.84 8.94 3.18
C ILE A 135 -4.08 8.01 4.36
N ARG A 136 -5.05 8.31 5.23
CA ARG A 136 -5.35 7.50 6.41
C ARG A 136 -5.91 6.13 6.04
N ILE A 137 -6.85 6.07 5.09
CA ILE A 137 -7.37 4.81 4.53
C ILE A 137 -6.23 4.00 3.92
N ALA A 138 -5.33 4.63 3.17
CA ALA A 138 -4.15 3.98 2.64
C ALA A 138 -3.23 3.45 3.75
N GLY A 139 -3.03 4.18 4.84
CA GLY A 139 -2.30 3.70 6.02
C GLY A 139 -2.91 2.42 6.60
N ILE A 140 -4.24 2.40 6.82
CA ILE A 140 -4.96 1.25 7.37
C ILE A 140 -4.84 0.02 6.45
N ARG A 141 -5.03 0.21 5.13
CA ARG A 141 -4.89 -0.85 4.13
C ARG A 141 -3.46 -1.39 4.08
N GLY A 142 -2.47 -0.52 4.23
CA GLY A 142 -1.07 -0.90 4.32
C GLY A 142 -0.79 -1.79 5.53
N ILE A 143 -1.24 -1.38 6.73
CA ILE A 143 -1.14 -2.18 7.96
C ILE A 143 -1.81 -3.54 7.77
N GLN A 144 -3.02 -3.58 7.21
CA GLN A 144 -3.72 -4.83 6.91
C GLN A 144 -2.90 -5.75 6.00
N GLY A 145 -2.24 -5.18 4.98
CA GLY A 145 -1.35 -5.92 4.09
C GLY A 145 -0.14 -6.53 4.82
N VAL A 146 0.47 -5.77 5.73
CA VAL A 146 1.60 -6.28 6.54
C VAL A 146 1.13 -7.44 7.42
N VAL A 147 0.03 -7.25 8.16
CA VAL A 147 -0.54 -8.29 9.03
C VAL A 147 -0.85 -9.56 8.24
N ARG A 148 -1.46 -9.44 7.06
CA ARG A 148 -1.75 -10.58 6.17
C ARG A 148 -0.47 -11.36 5.81
N LYS A 149 0.61 -10.66 5.42
CA LYS A 149 1.87 -11.31 5.05
C LYS A 149 2.61 -11.94 6.23
N THR A 150 2.42 -11.42 7.45
CA THR A 150 3.11 -11.94 8.64
C THR A 150 2.37 -13.07 9.35
N VAL A 151 1.03 -13.17 9.21
CA VAL A 151 0.23 -14.25 9.84
C VAL A 151 0.40 -15.60 9.12
N ASN A 152 0.70 -15.56 7.82
CA ASN A 152 0.89 -16.75 6.97
C ASN A 152 2.30 -17.35 7.04
N ASP A 153 3.22 -16.75 7.79
CA ASP A 153 4.62 -17.18 7.91
C ASP A 153 4.83 -17.88 9.28
N GLU A 154 5.51 -19.03 9.31
CA GLU A 154 5.81 -19.82 10.52
C GLU A 154 6.65 -19.02 11.54
N LEU A 155 7.30 -17.94 11.11
CA LEU A 155 8.04 -16.97 11.93
C LEU A 155 7.14 -15.97 12.69
N ARG A 156 5.91 -16.36 13.05
CA ARG A 156 4.86 -15.55 13.73
C ARG A 156 5.33 -14.56 14.80
N ALA A 157 6.49 -14.77 15.41
CA ALA A 157 6.97 -14.02 16.58
C ALA A 157 7.27 -12.52 16.35
N THR A 158 7.57 -12.03 15.14
CA THR A 158 8.14 -10.67 15.00
C THR A 158 7.12 -9.54 14.94
N ILE A 159 5.96 -9.67 14.26
CA ILE A 159 5.00 -8.54 14.17
C ILE A 159 4.26 -8.25 15.48
N TRP A 160 4.15 -9.26 16.34
CA TRP A 160 3.53 -9.10 17.66
C TRP A 160 4.49 -8.50 18.69
N GLU A 161 5.73 -8.22 18.30
CA GLU A 161 6.67 -7.54 19.17
C GLU A 161 6.13 -6.14 19.53
N PRO A 162 6.36 -5.67 20.77
CA PRO A 162 5.89 -4.37 21.24
C PRO A 162 6.25 -3.24 20.27
N GLN A 163 7.44 -3.28 19.67
CA GLN A 163 7.91 -2.26 18.73
C GLN A 163 6.98 -2.00 17.53
N HIS A 164 6.20 -3.00 17.10
CA HIS A 164 5.22 -2.88 16.03
C HIS A 164 3.82 -2.66 16.57
N MET A 165 3.42 -3.42 17.59
CA MET A 165 2.08 -3.34 18.18
C MET A 165 1.79 -1.97 18.81
N ASP A 166 2.80 -1.34 19.40
CA ASP A 166 2.72 0.02 19.96
C ASP A 166 2.49 1.10 18.88
N LYS A 167 2.68 0.75 17.61
CA LYS A 167 2.34 1.62 16.47
C LYS A 167 1.02 1.24 15.84
N ILE A 168 0.78 -0.06 15.64
CA ILE A 168 -0.40 -0.59 14.96
C ILE A 168 -1.67 -0.31 15.75
N VAL A 169 -1.71 -0.66 17.04
CA VAL A 169 -2.94 -0.56 17.85
C VAL A 169 -3.39 0.89 17.99
N PRO A 170 -2.53 1.86 18.39
CA PRO A 170 -2.95 3.26 18.49
C PRO A 170 -3.39 3.84 17.14
N SER A 171 -2.73 3.44 16.03
CA SER A 171 -3.09 3.90 14.68
C SER A 171 -4.51 3.49 14.30
N LEU A 172 -4.90 2.24 14.61
CA LEU A 172 -6.25 1.75 14.32
C LEU A 172 -7.29 2.44 15.21
N LEU A 173 -7.04 2.53 16.52
CA LEU A 173 -7.95 3.17 17.47
C LEU A 173 -8.20 4.64 17.14
N PHE A 174 -7.15 5.39 16.78
CA PHE A 174 -7.25 6.79 16.38
C PHE A 174 -8.18 7.01 15.18
N ASN A 175 -8.21 6.06 14.24
CA ASN A 175 -9.07 6.16 13.07
C ASN A 175 -10.50 5.67 13.34
N MET A 176 -10.72 4.80 14.32
CA MET A 176 -12.06 4.38 14.75
C MET A 176 -12.79 5.52 15.48
N GLN A 177 -12.13 6.18 16.43
CA GLN A 177 -12.73 7.27 17.23
C GLN A 177 -13.18 8.46 16.37
N LYS A 178 -12.44 8.76 15.30
CA LYS A 178 -12.77 9.89 14.43
C LYS A 178 -13.92 9.60 13.45
N ILE A 179 -14.16 8.33 13.13
CA ILE A 179 -15.33 7.93 12.32
C ILE A 179 -16.61 8.25 13.11
N GLU A 180 -16.62 7.95 14.42
CA GLU A 180 -17.76 8.23 15.30
C GLU A 180 -18.07 9.73 15.46
N GLU A 181 -17.05 10.60 15.52
CA GLU A 181 -17.23 12.07 15.56
C GLU A 181 -17.77 12.66 14.24
N THR A 182 -17.57 11.96 13.12
CA THR A 182 -18.04 12.40 11.80
C THR A 182 -19.48 11.94 11.58
N ASP A 183 -19.83 10.72 12.00
CA ASP A 183 -21.19 10.15 11.92
C ASP A 183 -22.17 10.80 12.90
N SER A 184 -21.69 11.30 14.04
CA SER A 184 -22.51 12.04 15.00
C SER A 184 -22.96 13.43 14.51
N ARG A 185 -22.45 13.92 13.37
CA ARG A 185 -22.94 15.16 12.72
C ARG A 185 -24.09 14.91 11.75
N THR A 186 -24.35 13.66 11.37
CA THR A 186 -25.59 13.23 10.71
C THR A 186 -26.60 12.84 11.77
N GLY A 187 -27.20 13.84 12.42
CA GLY A 187 -28.27 13.61 13.38
C GLY A 187 -29.45 12.86 12.76
N PRO A 188 -30.22 12.08 13.55
CA PRO A 188 -31.41 11.40 13.05
C PRO A 188 -32.40 12.43 12.49
N PRO A 189 -33.19 12.07 11.45
CA PRO A 189 -34.16 12.99 10.86
C PRO A 189 -35.14 13.48 11.94
N PRO A 190 -35.59 14.75 11.87
CA PRO A 190 -36.48 15.30 12.87
C PRO A 190 -37.77 14.47 12.95
N SER A 191 -38.13 14.06 14.16
CA SER A 191 -39.37 13.35 14.43
C SER A 191 -40.57 14.17 13.93
N PRO A 192 -41.60 13.54 13.35
CA PRO A 192 -42.77 14.26 12.88
C PRO A 192 -43.50 14.94 14.05
N PRO A 193 -44.14 16.09 13.84
CA PRO A 193 -44.85 16.79 14.90
C PRO A 193 -46.02 15.92 15.39
N ALA A 194 -46.13 15.76 16.70
CA ALA A 194 -47.27 15.13 17.33
C ALA A 194 -48.53 15.93 16.97
N THR A 195 -49.44 15.31 16.23
CA THR A 195 -50.78 15.85 16.03
C THR A 195 -51.54 15.72 17.34
N ASP A 196 -51.76 16.84 18.01
CA ASP A 196 -52.81 16.97 19.02
C ASP A 196 -54.13 16.49 18.41
N LYS A 197 -54.70 15.45 19.01
CA LYS A 197 -56.11 15.13 18.85
C LYS A 197 -56.81 15.47 20.16
N GLU A 198 -57.39 16.66 20.19
CA GLU A 198 -58.62 16.90 20.93
C GLU A 198 -59.70 15.96 20.38
N GLU A 199 -60.22 15.06 21.23
CA GLU A 199 -61.63 14.94 21.65
C GLU A 199 -61.86 13.58 22.35
#